data_AF-W6KWP0-F1
#
_entry.id   AF-W6KWP0-F1
#
_cell.length_a   1.000
_cell.length_b   1.000
_cell.length_c   1.000
_cell.angle_alpha   90.00
_cell.angle_beta   90.00
_cell.angle_gamma   90.00
#
_symmetry.space_group_name_H-M   'P 1'
#
loop_
_entity.id
_entity.type
_entity.pdbx_description
1 polymer ?
#
loop_
_entity_poly.entity_id
_entity_poly.type
_entity_poly.pdbx_seq_one_letter_code
_entity_poly.pdbx_strand_id
1 'polypeptide(L)'
;MLDLASGLGSSLKREARDRLHDWVREMEKAKESGGCADKRLIVRMNSPEFDPAAAMLDLEMVGILGGGIEGVAIPKVTTRTYDLIHNYVHPDHKLWAVFELPLSLLQAPTICLSGKYACAVIGYDGLAAGLRLPSRMVGNAGRVGPGASDCPEGRQAGHFLGQSSPLMLAANHVLWSARAANMSVIDGVFHDPTDTRGFRQDLQRCQALGLDGKCVIHPDQIAPTHQSFIPNPAEVAWAVQVKAEVERSADDANPLEEMLSEGLHARRADRVLELHKMAEGERQEGEAAASPAAEPSSTSFFREDLDSSTSDNFNTIRRKSRRGKPAGHGSFP
;
A
#
# COMPACT_ATOMS: atom_id res chain seq x y z
N MET A 1 -6.20 0.57 1.80
CA MET A 1 -6.31 1.55 0.72
C MET A 1 -7.23 1.00 -0.34
N LEU A 2 -8.20 1.78 -0.80
CA LEU A 2 -9.21 1.40 -1.80
C LEU A 2 -8.79 2.02 -3.14
N ASP A 3 -8.55 1.21 -4.17
CA ASP A 3 -7.94 1.68 -5.43
C ASP A 3 -8.97 1.93 -6.53
N LEU A 4 -9.08 3.20 -6.97
CA LEU A 4 -9.87 3.62 -8.13
C LEU A 4 -9.00 3.87 -9.38
N ALA A 5 -7.67 3.75 -9.25
CA ALA A 5 -6.70 4.15 -10.26
C ALA A 5 -6.22 2.97 -11.13
N SER A 6 -4.95 2.59 -10.98
CA SER A 6 -4.26 1.65 -11.87
C SER A 6 -4.74 0.20 -11.75
N GLY A 7 -5.41 -0.16 -10.66
CA GLY A 7 -5.95 -1.50 -10.45
C GLY A 7 -7.19 -1.83 -11.30
N LEU A 8 -7.79 -0.84 -11.98
CA LEU A 8 -9.08 -1.00 -12.66
C LEU A 8 -9.03 -0.64 -14.15
N GLY A 9 -9.67 -1.47 -14.98
CA GLY A 9 -9.96 -1.13 -16.37
C GLY A 9 -10.92 0.06 -16.46
N SER A 10 -10.81 0.86 -17.53
CA SER A 10 -11.61 2.09 -17.70
C SER A 10 -13.12 1.87 -17.61
N SER A 11 -13.61 0.71 -18.06
CA SER A 11 -15.04 0.33 -17.99
C SER A 11 -15.53 0.05 -16.57
N LEU A 12 -14.64 -0.38 -15.66
CA LEU A 12 -14.98 -0.77 -14.28
C LEU A 12 -14.89 0.40 -13.29
N LYS A 13 -14.26 1.52 -13.67
CA LYS A 13 -14.07 2.67 -12.77
C LYS A 13 -15.37 3.26 -12.23
N ARG A 14 -16.46 3.20 -13.02
CA ARG A 14 -17.78 3.67 -12.55
C ARG A 14 -18.35 2.75 -11.47
N GLU A 15 -18.43 1.47 -11.78
CA GLU A 15 -18.93 0.45 -10.86
C GLU A 15 -18.12 0.38 -9.57
N ALA A 16 -16.79 0.57 -9.66
CA ALA A 16 -15.94 0.62 -8.49
C ALA A 16 -16.23 1.82 -7.57
N ARG A 17 -16.55 3.00 -8.13
CA ARG A 17 -16.96 4.17 -7.35
C ARG A 17 -18.30 3.92 -6.64
N ASP A 18 -19.26 3.34 -7.34
CA ASP A 18 -20.58 3.03 -6.77
C ASP A 18 -20.44 2.02 -5.62
N ARG A 19 -19.69 0.93 -5.82
CA ARG A 19 -19.40 -0.06 -4.77
C ARG A 19 -18.65 0.53 -3.58
N LEU A 20 -17.69 1.42 -3.84
CA LEU A 20 -16.94 2.10 -2.79
C LEU A 20 -17.87 2.94 -1.90
N HIS A 21 -18.76 3.70 -2.52
CA HIS A 21 -19.72 4.54 -1.82
C HIS A 21 -20.63 3.72 -0.90
N ASP A 22 -21.21 2.64 -1.43
CA ASP A 22 -22.13 1.80 -0.67
C ASP A 22 -21.41 1.09 0.48
N TRP A 23 -20.20 0.58 0.22
CA TRP A 23 -19.40 -0.10 1.23
C TRP A 23 -18.95 0.82 2.37
N VAL A 24 -18.52 2.06 2.08
CA VAL A 24 -18.15 3.01 3.14
C VAL A 24 -19.36 3.36 4.00
N ARG A 25 -20.54 3.56 3.41
CA ARG A 25 -21.78 3.82 4.16
C ARG A 25 -22.21 2.64 5.03
N GLU A 26 -22.04 1.42 4.55
CA GLU A 26 -22.29 0.22 5.37
C GLU A 26 -21.34 0.16 6.57
N MET A 27 -20.06 0.49 6.35
CA MET A 27 -19.06 0.54 7.42
C MET A 27 -19.34 1.64 8.44
N GLU A 28 -19.78 2.83 8.02
CA GLU A 28 -20.20 3.91 8.92
C GLU A 28 -21.37 3.49 9.81
N LYS A 29 -22.41 2.90 9.22
CA LYS A 29 -23.55 2.35 9.97
C LYS A 29 -23.11 1.27 10.95
N ALA A 30 -22.18 0.39 10.53
CA ALA A 30 -21.63 -0.63 11.40
C ALA A 30 -20.86 -0.02 12.59
N LYS A 31 -20.10 1.06 12.38
CA LYS A 31 -19.42 1.82 13.44
C LYS A 31 -20.42 2.45 14.42
N GLU A 32 -21.48 3.08 13.92
CA GLU A 32 -22.55 3.66 14.77
C GLU A 32 -23.24 2.61 15.64
N SER A 33 -23.37 1.37 15.13
CA SER A 33 -23.93 0.24 15.87
C SER A 33 -22.93 -0.47 16.80
N GLY A 34 -21.70 0.04 16.94
CA GLY A 34 -20.66 -0.51 17.83
C GLY A 34 -19.97 -1.78 17.32
N GLY A 35 -20.12 -2.13 16.04
CA GLY A 35 -19.72 -3.43 15.49
C GLY A 35 -18.43 -3.47 14.68
N CYS A 36 -17.74 -2.34 14.43
CA CYS A 36 -16.58 -2.32 13.55
C CYS A 36 -15.36 -1.65 14.20
N ALA A 37 -14.22 -2.37 14.20
CA ALA A 37 -12.89 -1.82 14.52
C ALA A 37 -12.58 -0.57 13.68
N ASP A 38 -11.85 0.40 14.24
CA ASP A 38 -11.61 1.70 13.61
C ASP A 38 -10.57 1.60 12.48
N LYS A 39 -10.97 0.97 11.37
CA LYS A 39 -10.12 0.85 10.19
C LYS A 39 -9.94 2.21 9.54
N ARG A 40 -8.67 2.58 9.35
CA ARG A 40 -8.23 3.74 8.58
C ARG A 40 -8.45 3.52 7.09
N LEU A 41 -9.38 4.26 6.50
CA LEU A 41 -9.72 4.15 5.08
C LEU A 41 -9.05 5.27 4.28
N ILE A 42 -8.22 4.88 3.32
CA ILE A 42 -7.60 5.79 2.34
C ILE A 42 -8.06 5.38 0.95
N VAL A 43 -8.53 6.33 0.14
CA VAL A 43 -8.93 6.12 -1.25
C VAL A 43 -7.81 6.57 -2.18
N ARG A 44 -7.32 5.69 -3.06
CA ARG A 44 -6.38 6.05 -4.12
C ARG A 44 -7.18 6.47 -5.35
N MET A 45 -7.10 7.75 -5.68
CA MET A 45 -7.80 8.34 -6.82
C MET A 45 -6.98 8.26 -8.11
N ASN A 46 -7.61 8.54 -9.25
CA ASN A 46 -6.93 8.78 -10.52
C ASN A 46 -6.09 10.06 -10.49
N SER A 47 -5.10 10.15 -11.38
CA SER A 47 -4.20 11.30 -11.38
C SER A 47 -4.88 12.54 -11.97
N PRO A 48 -4.93 13.68 -11.27
CA PRO A 48 -5.53 14.90 -11.78
C PRO A 48 -4.77 15.51 -12.96
N GLU A 49 -3.49 15.18 -13.13
CA GLU A 49 -2.66 15.68 -14.23
C GLU A 49 -2.69 14.78 -15.47
N PHE A 50 -2.81 13.47 -15.27
CA PHE A 50 -2.70 12.48 -16.36
C PHE A 50 -4.04 11.87 -16.79
N ASP A 51 -5.06 11.89 -15.92
CA ASP A 51 -6.44 11.47 -16.23
C ASP A 51 -7.44 12.43 -15.54
N PRO A 52 -7.54 13.70 -15.98
CA PRO A 52 -8.34 14.72 -15.29
C PRO A 52 -9.83 14.38 -15.22
N ALA A 53 -10.35 13.68 -16.23
CA ALA A 53 -11.76 13.31 -16.30
C ALA A 53 -12.12 12.29 -15.22
N ALA A 54 -11.32 11.21 -15.06
CA ALA A 54 -11.56 10.25 -13.99
C ALA A 54 -11.26 10.86 -12.62
N ALA A 55 -10.20 11.67 -12.51
CA ALA A 55 -9.83 12.33 -11.25
C ALA A 55 -10.93 13.25 -10.71
N MET A 56 -11.62 14.00 -11.57
CA MET A 56 -12.71 14.88 -11.13
C MET A 56 -13.89 14.07 -10.55
N LEU A 57 -14.23 12.94 -11.19
CA LEU A 57 -15.28 12.04 -10.69
C LEU A 57 -14.88 11.36 -9.37
N ASP A 58 -13.60 11.05 -9.19
CA ASP A 58 -13.10 10.51 -7.94
C ASP A 58 -13.10 11.56 -6.83
N LEU A 59 -12.78 12.82 -7.13
CA LEU A 59 -12.82 13.94 -6.17
C LEU A 59 -14.23 14.24 -5.69
N GLU A 60 -15.22 14.24 -6.61
CA GLU A 60 -16.62 14.38 -6.25
C GLU A 60 -17.04 13.26 -5.30
N MET A 61 -16.68 12.02 -5.62
CA MET A 61 -16.96 10.86 -4.77
C MET A 61 -16.32 10.99 -3.39
N VAL A 62 -15.03 11.29 -3.34
CA VAL A 62 -14.28 11.51 -2.09
C VAL A 62 -14.91 12.63 -1.26
N GLY A 63 -15.33 13.73 -1.89
CA GLY A 63 -16.03 14.82 -1.22
C GLY A 63 -17.35 14.37 -0.57
N ILE A 64 -18.12 13.51 -1.25
CA ILE A 64 -19.34 12.90 -0.72
C ILE A 64 -19.05 11.98 0.46
N LEU A 65 -17.96 11.21 0.41
CA LEU A 65 -17.55 10.31 1.49
C LEU A 65 -17.16 11.08 2.77
N GLY A 66 -16.69 12.31 2.65
CA GLY A 66 -16.41 13.18 3.81
C GLY A 66 -15.63 12.48 4.92
N GLY A 67 -16.11 12.55 6.16
CA GLY A 67 -15.49 11.92 7.33
C GLY A 67 -15.46 10.38 7.33
N GLY A 68 -16.12 9.72 6.38
CA GLY A 68 -16.12 8.26 6.24
C GLY A 68 -14.78 7.67 5.80
N ILE A 69 -13.88 8.51 5.29
CA ILE A 69 -12.51 8.14 4.97
C ILE A 69 -11.52 9.07 5.67
N GLU A 70 -10.35 8.55 6.02
CA GLU A 70 -9.28 9.33 6.63
C GLU A 70 -8.60 10.25 5.60
N GLY A 71 -8.57 9.84 4.32
CA GLY A 71 -7.79 10.57 3.35
C GLY A 71 -7.70 9.97 1.96
N VAL A 72 -6.87 10.62 1.15
CA VAL A 72 -6.80 10.40 -0.30
C VAL A 72 -5.34 10.20 -0.72
N ALA A 73 -5.06 9.11 -1.43
CA ALA A 73 -3.78 8.87 -2.06
C ALA A 73 -3.81 9.33 -3.52
N ILE A 74 -2.90 10.26 -3.83
CA ILE A 74 -2.86 10.94 -5.13
C ILE A 74 -1.65 10.41 -5.91
N PRO A 75 -1.86 9.74 -7.06
CA PRO A 75 -0.80 9.23 -7.90
C PRO A 75 -0.13 10.33 -8.73
N LYS A 76 1.14 10.12 -9.07
CA LYS A 76 1.91 10.95 -10.02
C LYS A 76 2.04 12.41 -9.58
N VAL A 77 2.26 12.63 -8.29
CA VAL A 77 2.33 13.99 -7.75
C VAL A 77 3.43 14.83 -8.39
N THR A 78 3.13 16.10 -8.63
CA THR A 78 4.06 17.17 -8.98
C THR A 78 3.79 18.37 -8.06
N THR A 79 4.59 19.43 -8.19
CA THR A 79 4.32 20.68 -7.47
C THR A 79 2.97 21.34 -7.84
N ARG A 80 2.37 20.98 -8.98
CA ARG A 80 1.09 21.54 -9.44
C ARG A 80 -0.13 20.75 -8.97
N THR A 81 0.07 19.53 -8.48
CA THR A 81 -1.03 18.60 -8.17
C THR A 81 -2.00 19.18 -7.15
N TYR A 82 -1.48 19.83 -6.10
CA TYR A 82 -2.32 20.39 -5.03
C TYR A 82 -3.23 21.52 -5.56
N ASP A 83 -2.70 22.39 -6.43
CA ASP A 83 -3.46 23.49 -7.01
C ASP A 83 -4.67 23.00 -7.83
N LEU A 84 -4.59 21.80 -8.41
CA LEU A 84 -5.68 21.19 -9.16
C LEU A 84 -6.81 20.65 -8.29
N ILE A 85 -6.51 20.25 -7.05
CA ILE A 85 -7.45 19.48 -6.23
C ILE A 85 -7.93 20.20 -4.96
N HIS A 86 -7.23 21.24 -4.50
CA HIS A 86 -7.46 21.84 -3.17
C HIS A 86 -8.89 22.34 -2.94
N ASN A 87 -9.63 22.71 -3.99
CA ASN A 87 -11.03 23.16 -3.89
C ASN A 87 -12.04 22.01 -3.78
N TYR A 88 -11.61 20.77 -3.97
CA TYR A 88 -12.46 19.58 -4.02
C TYR A 88 -12.18 18.58 -2.89
N VAL A 89 -11.07 18.75 -2.17
CA VAL A 89 -10.68 17.87 -1.06
C VAL A 89 -11.40 18.32 0.22
N HIS A 90 -11.93 17.36 0.98
CA HIS A 90 -12.55 17.65 2.27
C HIS A 90 -11.50 18.17 3.27
N PRO A 91 -11.78 19.19 4.10
CA PRO A 91 -10.78 19.79 5.01
C PRO A 91 -10.09 18.80 5.96
N ASP A 92 -10.81 17.76 6.39
CA ASP A 92 -10.29 16.75 7.31
C ASP A 92 -9.52 15.61 6.63
N HIS A 93 -9.52 15.55 5.29
CA HIS A 93 -8.82 14.49 4.57
C HIS A 93 -7.31 14.66 4.62
N LYS A 94 -6.62 13.62 5.06
CA LYS A 94 -5.16 13.54 4.97
C LYS A 94 -4.74 13.18 3.56
N LEU A 95 -3.94 14.04 2.93
CA LEU A 95 -3.42 13.78 1.59
C LEU A 95 -2.16 12.92 1.62
N TRP A 96 -2.13 11.88 0.80
CA TRP A 96 -0.99 10.99 0.61
C TRP A 96 -0.42 11.21 -0.79
N ALA A 97 0.86 11.58 -0.87
CA ALA A 97 1.58 11.81 -2.11
C ALA A 97 2.25 10.52 -2.60
N VAL A 98 1.86 10.00 -3.76
CA VAL A 98 2.52 8.82 -4.35
C VAL A 98 3.59 9.27 -5.36
N PHE A 99 4.85 9.09 -4.98
CA PHE A 99 6.03 9.37 -5.78
C PHE A 99 6.30 8.24 -6.76
N GLU A 100 5.71 8.36 -7.95
CA GLU A 100 5.80 7.34 -9.01
C GLU A 100 6.30 7.89 -10.36
N LEU A 101 6.86 9.10 -10.39
CA LEU A 101 7.42 9.74 -11.59
C LEU A 101 8.85 10.28 -11.35
N PRO A 102 9.75 10.26 -12.35
CA PRO A 102 11.05 10.93 -12.23
C PRO A 102 10.92 12.42 -11.87
N LEU A 103 9.94 13.12 -12.44
CA LEU A 103 9.66 14.52 -12.10
C LEU A 103 9.25 14.68 -10.63
N SER A 104 8.43 13.76 -10.10
CA SER A 104 8.04 13.75 -8.69
C SER A 104 9.24 13.59 -7.76
N LEU A 105 10.25 12.80 -8.16
CA LEU A 105 11.49 12.66 -7.40
C LEU A 105 12.30 13.95 -7.40
N LEU A 106 12.51 14.56 -8.57
CA LEU A 106 13.24 15.84 -8.67
C LEU A 106 12.58 16.96 -7.87
N GLN A 107 11.27 16.88 -7.68
CA GLN A 107 10.46 17.85 -6.94
C GLN A 107 10.15 17.43 -5.50
N ALA A 108 10.65 16.27 -5.03
CA ALA A 108 10.26 15.71 -3.74
C ALA A 108 10.47 16.65 -2.55
N PRO A 109 11.59 17.38 -2.44
CA PRO A 109 11.77 18.36 -1.37
C PRO A 109 10.68 19.43 -1.37
N THR A 110 10.35 19.99 -2.53
CA THR A 110 9.33 21.04 -2.68
C THR A 110 7.93 20.51 -2.38
N ILE A 111 7.60 19.30 -2.85
CA ILE A 111 6.30 18.67 -2.61
C ILE A 111 6.11 18.39 -1.12
N CYS A 112 7.11 17.80 -0.47
CA CYS A 112 7.04 17.48 0.97
C CYS A 112 6.97 18.74 1.84
N LEU A 113 7.84 19.72 1.58
CA LEU A 113 7.90 20.96 2.38
C LEU A 113 6.73 21.92 2.13
N SER A 114 5.84 21.63 1.17
CA SER A 114 4.62 22.41 0.95
C SER A 114 3.65 22.38 2.14
N GLY A 115 3.81 21.41 3.06
CA GLY A 115 2.93 21.23 4.22
C GLY A 115 1.53 20.73 3.86
N LYS A 116 1.33 20.20 2.65
CA LYS A 116 0.02 19.76 2.14
C LYS A 116 -0.25 18.27 2.27
N TYR A 117 0.79 17.46 2.46
CA TYR A 117 0.71 16.00 2.46
C TYR A 117 1.14 15.45 3.81
N ALA A 118 0.42 14.45 4.32
CA ALA A 118 0.72 13.78 5.58
C ALA A 118 1.61 12.55 5.39
N CYS A 119 1.56 11.92 4.21
CA CYS A 119 2.26 10.68 3.91
C CYS A 119 2.86 10.71 2.50
N ALA A 120 4.07 10.18 2.37
CA ALA A 120 4.71 9.87 1.10
C ALA A 120 4.63 8.37 0.84
N VAL A 121 4.25 7.97 -0.37
CA VAL A 121 4.23 6.57 -0.82
C VAL A 121 5.20 6.42 -1.99
N ILE A 122 6.07 5.42 -1.94
CA ILE A 122 7.05 5.18 -3.01
C ILE A 122 6.46 4.23 -4.05
N GLY A 123 6.20 4.74 -5.27
CA GLY A 123 5.60 3.97 -6.35
C GLY A 123 6.64 3.42 -7.34
N TYR A 124 7.18 2.24 -7.07
CA TYR A 124 8.28 1.66 -7.85
C TYR A 124 7.94 1.36 -9.32
N ASP A 125 6.72 0.91 -9.63
CA ASP A 125 6.36 0.54 -11.01
C ASP A 125 6.37 1.74 -11.96
N GLY A 126 5.76 2.86 -11.53
CA GLY A 126 5.75 4.10 -12.29
C GLY A 126 7.16 4.68 -12.43
N LEU A 127 7.97 4.62 -11.38
CA LEU A 127 9.38 5.06 -11.42
C LEU A 127 10.21 4.22 -12.38
N ALA A 128 10.06 2.89 -12.33
CA ALA A 128 10.79 2.00 -13.20
C ALA A 128 10.45 2.26 -14.68
N ALA A 129 9.16 2.49 -14.98
CA ALA A 129 8.72 2.88 -16.32
C ALA A 129 9.29 4.24 -16.75
N GLY A 130 9.20 5.25 -15.89
CA GLY A 130 9.69 6.61 -16.18
C GLY A 130 11.21 6.69 -16.34
N LEU A 131 11.96 5.91 -15.56
CA LEU A 131 13.42 5.78 -15.64
C LEU A 131 13.86 4.83 -16.76
N ARG A 132 12.92 4.20 -17.47
CA ARG A 132 13.17 3.24 -18.56
C ARG A 132 14.06 2.09 -18.11
N LEU A 133 13.84 1.58 -16.89
CA LEU A 133 14.59 0.45 -16.38
C LEU A 133 14.28 -0.79 -17.23
N PRO A 134 15.30 -1.62 -17.55
CA PRO A 134 15.08 -2.87 -18.25
C PRO A 134 14.06 -3.74 -17.53
N SER A 135 13.09 -4.32 -18.26
CA SER A 135 12.03 -5.16 -17.67
C SER A 135 12.56 -6.35 -16.86
N ARG A 136 13.78 -6.83 -17.14
CA ARG A 136 14.47 -7.86 -16.34
C ARG A 136 14.85 -7.41 -14.92
N MET A 137 14.83 -6.11 -14.64
CA MET A 137 15.06 -5.54 -13.30
C MET A 137 13.76 -5.15 -12.61
N VAL A 138 12.65 -5.14 -13.35
CA VAL A 138 11.32 -4.83 -12.82
C VAL A 138 10.61 -6.14 -12.58
N GLY A 139 10.33 -6.42 -11.31
CA GLY A 139 9.69 -7.61 -10.77
C GLY A 139 8.31 -7.96 -11.30
N ASN A 140 8.09 -7.91 -12.61
CA ASN A 140 6.92 -8.47 -13.26
C ASN A 140 7.08 -9.98 -13.37
N ALA A 141 6.92 -10.66 -12.23
CA ALA A 141 6.75 -12.11 -12.17
C ALA A 141 5.52 -12.59 -12.98
N GLY A 142 4.63 -11.68 -13.43
CA GLY A 142 3.37 -12.01 -14.13
C GLY A 142 3.37 -11.98 -15.67
N ARG A 143 4.48 -11.65 -16.35
CA ARG A 143 4.53 -11.67 -17.84
C ARG A 143 5.76 -12.37 -18.41
N VAL A 144 6.21 -13.42 -17.73
CA VAL A 144 7.14 -14.36 -18.33
C VAL A 144 6.31 -15.33 -19.17
N GLY A 145 6.37 -15.21 -20.49
CA GLY A 145 5.72 -16.14 -21.41
C GLY A 145 6.14 -17.60 -21.14
N PRO A 146 5.35 -18.60 -21.59
CA PRO A 146 5.65 -20.00 -21.35
C PRO A 146 6.99 -20.34 -22.04
N GLY A 147 8.07 -20.39 -21.27
CA GLY A 147 9.43 -20.64 -21.80
C GLY A 147 10.59 -20.01 -21.02
N ALA A 148 10.37 -19.12 -20.04
CA ALA A 148 11.45 -18.54 -19.22
C ALA A 148 11.46 -19.03 -17.76
N SER A 149 11.03 -20.28 -17.54
CA SER A 149 11.06 -20.97 -16.25
C SER A 149 12.44 -21.49 -15.85
N ASP A 150 13.43 -21.48 -16.74
CA ASP A 150 14.66 -22.26 -16.57
C ASP A 150 15.88 -21.43 -16.18
N CYS A 151 15.69 -20.16 -15.78
CA CYS A 151 16.76 -19.34 -15.20
C CYS A 151 16.59 -19.26 -13.67
N PRO A 152 17.48 -19.86 -12.86
CA PRO A 152 17.46 -19.71 -11.39
C PRO A 152 17.52 -18.24 -10.93
N GLU A 153 18.12 -17.38 -11.75
CA GLU A 153 18.30 -15.94 -11.52
C GLU A 153 17.06 -15.10 -11.90
N GLY A 154 16.15 -15.65 -12.71
CA GLY A 154 14.95 -14.94 -13.18
C GLY A 154 13.88 -14.71 -12.10
N ARG A 155 13.83 -15.59 -11.08
CA ARG A 155 12.98 -15.37 -9.89
C ARG A 155 13.48 -14.24 -8.99
N GLN A 156 14.77 -13.92 -9.03
CA GLN A 156 15.38 -12.93 -8.13
C GLN A 156 15.15 -11.48 -8.58
N ALA A 157 14.77 -11.26 -9.84
CA ALA A 157 14.51 -9.94 -10.39
C ALA A 157 13.34 -9.20 -9.71
N GLY A 158 12.39 -9.96 -9.15
CA GLY A 158 11.29 -9.46 -8.30
C GLY A 158 11.79 -8.75 -7.05
N HIS A 159 12.76 -9.37 -6.39
CA HIS A 159 13.31 -8.97 -5.09
C HIS A 159 14.24 -7.79 -5.18
N PHE A 160 14.76 -7.54 -6.38
CA PHE A 160 15.85 -6.61 -6.58
C PHE A 160 15.41 -5.19 -6.88
N LEU A 161 14.11 -4.91 -7.06
CA LEU A 161 13.64 -3.56 -7.36
C LEU A 161 14.07 -2.56 -6.28
N GLY A 162 13.88 -2.90 -5.01
CA GLY A 162 14.34 -2.07 -3.88
C GLY A 162 15.85 -2.02 -3.70
N GLN A 163 16.61 -3.03 -4.16
CA GLN A 163 18.08 -3.10 -4.05
C GLN A 163 18.82 -2.63 -5.31
N SER A 164 18.10 -2.36 -6.39
CA SER A 164 18.65 -1.87 -7.65
C SER A 164 19.01 -0.39 -7.52
N SER A 165 20.23 -0.07 -7.93
CA SER A 165 20.91 1.21 -7.64
C SER A 165 20.10 2.50 -7.96
N PRO A 166 19.20 2.61 -8.96
CA PRO A 166 18.39 3.84 -9.14
C PRO A 166 17.12 3.92 -8.28
N LEU A 167 16.47 2.81 -7.96
CA LEU A 167 15.22 2.83 -7.18
C LEU A 167 15.48 2.91 -5.68
N MET A 168 16.60 2.37 -5.20
CA MET A 168 17.06 2.62 -3.84
C MET A 168 17.35 4.11 -3.63
N LEU A 169 18.01 4.76 -4.59
CA LEU A 169 18.26 6.21 -4.54
C LEU A 169 16.95 7.00 -4.55
N ALA A 170 15.97 6.59 -5.37
CA ALA A 170 14.65 7.19 -5.38
C ALA A 170 13.95 7.06 -4.00
N ALA A 171 13.97 5.87 -3.41
CA ALA A 171 13.37 5.62 -2.10
C ALA A 171 14.03 6.48 -1.01
N ASN A 172 15.37 6.54 -0.99
CA ASN A 172 16.11 7.39 -0.06
C ASN A 172 15.80 8.88 -0.26
N HIS A 173 15.70 9.34 -1.51
CA HIS A 173 15.42 10.74 -1.80
C HIS A 173 14.02 11.16 -1.33
N VAL A 174 13.01 10.30 -1.55
CA VAL A 174 11.65 10.51 -1.03
C VAL A 174 11.66 10.47 0.50
N LEU A 175 12.33 9.49 1.10
CA LEU A 175 12.47 9.36 2.55
C LEU A 175 13.06 10.63 3.17
N TRP A 176 14.20 11.11 2.68
CA TRP A 176 14.84 12.32 3.22
C TRP A 176 13.93 13.54 3.10
N SER A 177 13.30 13.72 1.94
CA SER A 177 12.38 14.83 1.68
C SER A 177 11.16 14.77 2.62
N ALA A 178 10.59 13.59 2.80
CA ALA A 178 9.43 13.37 3.66
C ALA A 178 9.77 13.56 5.15
N ARG A 179 10.92 13.04 5.61
CA ARG A 179 11.36 13.22 7.01
C ARG A 179 11.69 14.67 7.34
N ALA A 180 12.27 15.42 6.40
CA ALA A 180 12.47 16.86 6.56
C ALA A 180 11.15 17.63 6.74
N ALA A 181 10.03 17.07 6.26
CA ALA A 181 8.69 17.62 6.40
C ALA A 181 7.83 16.91 7.49
N ASN A 182 8.43 16.06 8.33
CA ASN A 182 7.73 15.23 9.34
C ASN A 182 6.60 14.36 8.77
N MET A 183 6.71 13.93 7.51
CA MET A 183 5.74 13.05 6.87
C MET A 183 6.03 11.57 7.19
N SER A 184 4.96 10.78 7.18
CA SER A 184 5.09 9.31 7.17
C SER A 184 5.55 8.82 5.80
N VAL A 185 6.28 7.71 5.74
CA VAL A 185 6.80 7.16 4.48
C VAL A 185 6.44 5.69 4.35
N ILE A 186 5.70 5.34 3.30
CA ILE A 186 5.24 4.00 3.03
C ILE A 186 5.92 3.47 1.76
N ASP A 187 6.45 2.25 1.87
CA ASP A 187 7.07 1.54 0.76
C ASP A 187 6.03 1.02 -0.25
N GLY A 188 6.47 0.83 -1.50
CA GLY A 188 5.63 0.31 -2.57
C GLY A 188 5.28 -1.17 -2.44
N VAL A 189 4.57 -1.71 -3.43
CA VAL A 189 4.08 -3.09 -3.44
C VAL A 189 5.19 -4.11 -3.70
N PHE A 190 5.03 -5.31 -3.15
CA PHE A 190 5.80 -6.50 -3.52
C PHE A 190 4.93 -7.45 -4.32
N HIS A 191 5.28 -7.70 -5.58
CA HIS A 191 4.40 -8.32 -6.57
C HIS A 191 4.24 -9.84 -6.47
N ASP A 192 5.26 -10.56 -5.97
CA ASP A 192 5.22 -12.03 -5.91
C ASP A 192 4.74 -12.51 -4.53
N PRO A 193 3.46 -12.91 -4.37
CA PRO A 193 2.97 -13.39 -3.07
C PRO A 193 3.56 -14.75 -2.68
N THR A 194 4.10 -15.52 -3.65
CA THR A 194 4.63 -16.85 -3.38
C THR A 194 6.04 -16.80 -2.80
N ASP A 195 6.78 -15.72 -3.05
CA ASP A 195 8.14 -15.56 -2.54
C ASP A 195 8.20 -14.92 -1.16
N THR A 196 7.91 -15.75 -0.16
CA THR A 196 7.97 -15.37 1.26
C THR A 196 9.38 -14.99 1.74
N ARG A 197 10.44 -15.45 1.06
CA ARG A 197 11.83 -15.14 1.44
C ARG A 197 12.20 -13.74 0.97
N GLY A 198 11.87 -13.41 -0.27
CA GLY A 198 12.06 -12.09 -0.83
C GLY A 198 11.29 -11.03 -0.11
N PHE A 199 10.03 -11.32 0.17
CA PHE A 199 9.19 -10.42 0.92
C PHE A 199 9.79 -10.09 2.29
N ARG A 200 10.32 -11.09 3.01
CA ARG A 200 11.04 -10.88 4.28
C ARG A 200 12.31 -10.04 4.13
N GLN A 201 13.11 -10.26 3.09
CA GLN A 201 14.31 -9.44 2.83
C GLN A 201 13.93 -7.99 2.49
N ASP A 202 12.84 -7.80 1.76
CA ASP A 202 12.34 -6.49 1.40
C ASP A 202 11.80 -5.73 2.62
N LEU A 203 11.08 -6.42 3.51
CA LEU A 203 10.65 -5.86 4.80
C LEU A 203 11.85 -5.44 5.67
N GLN A 204 12.89 -6.27 5.76
CA GLN A 204 14.12 -5.93 6.47
C GLN A 204 14.80 -4.68 5.90
N ARG A 205 14.83 -4.53 4.56
CA ARG A 205 15.30 -3.31 3.91
C ARG A 205 14.46 -2.10 4.31
N CYS A 206 13.12 -2.23 4.27
CA CYS A 206 12.22 -1.13 4.64
C CYS A 206 12.45 -0.66 6.08
N GLN A 207 12.60 -1.60 7.02
CA GLN A 207 12.95 -1.31 8.41
C GLN A 207 14.31 -0.62 8.53
N ALA A 208 15.33 -1.13 7.84
CA ALA A 208 16.68 -0.57 7.89
C ALA A 208 16.76 0.86 7.34
N LEU A 209 15.90 1.20 6.38
CA LEU A 209 15.74 2.57 5.87
C LEU A 209 14.93 3.47 6.81
N GLY A 210 14.18 2.90 7.76
CA GLY A 210 13.29 3.64 8.64
C GLY A 210 11.99 4.07 7.96
N LEU A 211 11.44 3.24 7.07
CA LEU A 211 10.09 3.42 6.52
C LEU A 211 9.04 3.07 7.58
N ASP A 212 7.84 3.65 7.48
CA ASP A 212 6.75 3.46 8.45
C ASP A 212 5.82 2.29 8.10
N GLY A 213 5.94 1.74 6.90
CA GLY A 213 5.09 0.65 6.44
C GLY A 213 5.34 0.28 5.00
N LYS A 214 4.51 -0.62 4.49
CA LYS A 214 4.59 -1.14 3.12
C LYS A 214 3.19 -1.41 2.56
N CYS A 215 2.98 -1.08 1.28
CA CYS A 215 1.77 -1.49 0.58
C CYS A 215 1.76 -3.01 0.36
N VAL A 216 0.68 -3.67 0.79
CA VAL A 216 0.45 -5.11 0.61
C VAL A 216 -0.66 -5.36 -0.41
N ILE A 217 -0.53 -6.41 -1.21
CA ILE A 217 -1.49 -6.77 -2.26
C ILE A 217 -2.06 -8.19 -2.09
N HIS A 218 -1.53 -8.96 -1.13
CA HIS A 218 -1.98 -10.31 -0.81
C HIS A 218 -2.22 -10.47 0.70
N PRO A 219 -3.26 -11.20 1.15
CA PRO A 219 -3.53 -11.41 2.58
C PRO A 219 -2.33 -11.96 3.36
N ASP A 220 -1.58 -12.89 2.77
CA ASP A 220 -0.39 -13.49 3.40
C ASP A 220 0.75 -12.49 3.67
N GLN A 221 0.70 -11.30 3.06
CA GLN A 221 1.67 -10.23 3.31
C GLN A 221 1.32 -9.38 4.53
N ILE A 222 0.08 -9.43 5.02
CA ILE A 222 -0.41 -8.57 6.13
C ILE A 222 0.33 -8.91 7.43
N ALA A 223 0.25 -10.16 7.88
CA ALA A 223 0.82 -10.56 9.17
C ALA A 223 2.36 -10.35 9.24
N PRO A 224 3.16 -10.72 8.23
CA PRO A 224 4.60 -10.42 8.24
C PRO A 224 4.90 -8.92 8.22
N THR A 225 4.08 -8.11 7.52
CA THR A 225 4.25 -6.64 7.52
C THR A 225 4.02 -6.07 8.90
N HIS A 226 2.93 -6.43 9.58
CA HIS A 226 2.67 -5.99 10.94
C HIS A 226 3.78 -6.41 11.91
N GLN A 227 4.23 -7.66 11.84
CA GLN A 227 5.36 -8.14 12.66
C GLN A 227 6.65 -7.35 12.42
N SER A 228 6.84 -6.83 11.21
CA SER A 228 8.01 -6.03 10.87
C SER A 228 7.92 -4.59 11.37
N PHE A 229 6.78 -3.92 11.28
CA PHE A 229 6.69 -2.48 11.61
C PHE A 229 6.22 -2.21 13.04
N ILE A 230 5.67 -3.19 13.75
CA ILE A 230 5.33 -3.07 15.17
C ILE A 230 6.58 -3.29 16.02
N PRO A 231 6.91 -2.37 16.95
CA PRO A 231 8.04 -2.55 17.85
C PRO A 231 7.95 -3.84 18.65
N ASN A 232 9.07 -4.54 18.76
CA ASN A 232 9.12 -5.76 19.54
C ASN A 232 9.23 -5.46 21.05
N PRO A 233 8.95 -6.44 21.94
CA PRO A 233 8.98 -6.20 23.40
C PRO A 233 10.32 -5.68 23.93
N ALA A 234 11.44 -6.05 23.31
CA ALA A 234 12.76 -5.57 23.72
C ALA A 234 12.98 -4.10 23.36
N GLU A 235 12.50 -3.65 22.20
CA GLU A 235 12.52 -2.24 21.80
C GLU A 235 11.64 -1.39 22.70
N VAL A 236 10.46 -1.89 23.08
CA VAL A 236 9.56 -1.22 24.04
C VAL A 236 10.22 -1.13 25.42
N ALA A 237 10.80 -2.22 25.92
CA ALA A 237 11.51 -2.23 27.20
C ALA A 237 12.68 -1.23 27.21
N TRP A 238 13.47 -1.20 26.15
CA TRP A 238 14.53 -0.21 25.96
C TRP A 238 13.99 1.22 25.99
N ALA A 239 12.90 1.50 25.26
CA ALA A 239 12.30 2.83 25.20
C ALA A 239 11.79 3.31 26.57
N VAL A 240 11.15 2.41 27.34
CA VAL A 240 10.72 2.71 28.72
C VAL A 240 11.91 3.01 29.63
N GLN A 241 12.99 2.24 29.53
CA GLN A 241 14.21 2.47 30.31
C GLN A 241 14.85 3.82 30.00
N VAL A 242 14.95 4.18 28.72
CA VAL A 242 15.48 5.48 28.29
C VAL A 242 14.65 6.63 28.83
N LYS A 243 13.31 6.54 28.77
CA LYS A 243 12.42 7.60 29.32
C LYS A 243 12.60 7.77 30.83
N ALA A 244 12.67 6.66 31.56
CA ALA A 244 12.88 6.70 33.00
C ALA A 244 14.26 7.25 33.40
N GLU A 245 15.28 7.05 32.57
CA GLU A 245 16.62 7.63 32.78
C GLU A 245 16.60 9.15 32.55
N VAL A 246 16.02 9.59 31.44
CA VAL A 246 15.90 11.02 31.10
C VAL A 246 15.12 11.78 32.18
N GLU A 247 14.03 11.20 32.70
CA GLU A 247 13.25 11.79 33.79
C GLU A 247 14.06 11.90 35.11
N ARG A 248 14.98 10.97 35.37
CA ARG A 248 15.86 11.01 36.55
C ARG A 248 17.00 12.01 36.42
N SER A 249 17.54 12.18 35.22
CA SER A 249 18.62 13.14 34.94
C SER A 249 18.13 14.58 34.81
N ALA A 250 16.82 14.80 34.62
CA ALA A 250 16.22 16.12 34.47
C ALA A 250 16.43 17.07 35.68
N ASP A 251 16.71 16.53 36.87
CA ASP A 251 17.01 17.32 38.08
C ASP A 251 18.46 17.86 38.11
N ASP A 252 19.40 17.31 37.31
CA ASP A 252 20.84 17.61 37.35
C ASP A 252 21.44 18.05 35.99
N ALA A 253 20.64 18.15 34.92
CA ALA A 253 21.14 18.28 33.55
C ALA A 253 21.45 19.71 33.05
N ASN A 254 22.58 19.85 32.36
CA ASN A 254 22.99 21.04 31.60
C ASN A 254 22.25 21.07 30.24
N PRO A 255 21.56 22.17 29.86
CA PRO A 255 20.73 22.24 28.63
C PRO A 255 21.44 21.87 27.32
N LEU A 256 22.77 21.96 27.26
CA LEU A 256 23.56 21.60 26.08
C LEU A 256 23.78 20.08 25.93
N GLU A 257 23.82 19.33 27.03
CA GLU A 257 24.07 17.88 27.04
C GLU A 257 22.78 17.10 26.69
N GLU A 258 21.65 17.63 27.15
CA GLU A 258 20.29 17.24 26.74
C GLU A 258 20.11 17.33 25.21
N MET A 259 20.74 18.31 24.56
CA MET A 259 20.61 18.55 23.12
C MET A 259 21.46 17.59 22.25
N LEU A 260 22.53 16.99 22.78
CA LEU A 260 23.57 16.31 21.99
C LEU A 260 23.54 14.77 22.05
N SER A 261 22.97 14.15 23.09
CA SER A 261 22.91 12.69 23.22
C SER A 261 21.59 12.20 23.84
N GLU A 262 21.21 12.77 24.99
CA GLU A 262 20.06 12.30 25.77
C GLU A 262 18.73 12.62 25.07
N GLY A 263 18.60 13.80 24.46
CA GLY A 263 17.43 14.17 23.66
C GLY A 263 17.27 13.36 22.37
N LEU A 264 18.32 12.75 21.83
CA LEU A 264 18.21 11.87 20.66
C LEU A 264 17.61 10.52 21.05
N HIS A 265 18.11 9.91 22.12
CA HIS A 265 17.56 8.65 22.62
C HIS A 265 16.12 8.83 23.12
N ALA A 266 15.82 9.96 23.78
CA ALA A 266 14.45 10.31 24.18
C ALA A 266 13.49 10.35 23.00
N ARG A 267 13.81 11.10 21.93
CA ARG A 267 12.97 11.19 20.72
C ARG A 267 12.75 9.83 20.06
N ARG A 268 13.79 8.98 20.02
CA ARG A 268 13.67 7.63 19.46
C ARG A 268 12.80 6.73 20.35
N ALA A 269 12.93 6.84 21.67
CA ALA A 269 12.09 6.13 22.62
C ALA A 269 10.62 6.56 22.52
N ASP A 270 10.35 7.87 22.42
CA ASP A 270 9.00 8.41 22.21
C ASP A 270 8.34 7.80 20.97
N ARG A 271 9.06 7.76 19.84
CA ARG A 271 8.57 7.13 18.60
C ARG A 271 8.22 5.65 18.80
N VAL A 272 9.07 4.89 19.48
CA VAL A 272 8.82 3.46 19.74
C VAL A 272 7.57 3.27 20.61
N LEU A 273 7.39 4.09 21.65
CA LEU A 273 6.24 4.01 22.54
C LEU A 273 4.95 4.47 21.85
N GLU A 274 4.99 5.49 21.00
CA GLU A 274 3.87 5.91 20.16
C GLU A 274 3.39 4.78 19.25
N LEU A 275 4.32 4.15 18.52
CA LEU A 275 4.01 3.02 17.63
C LEU A 275 3.44 1.83 18.40
N HIS A 276 4.00 1.51 19.57
CA HIS A 276 3.49 0.45 20.42
C HIS A 276 2.07 0.75 20.93
N LYS A 277 1.79 1.97 21.40
CA LYS A 277 0.44 2.40 21.83
C LYS A 277 -0.58 2.29 20.70
N MET A 278 -0.22 2.72 19.49
CA MET A 278 -1.11 2.59 18.32
C MET A 278 -1.42 1.11 18.03
N ALA A 279 -0.42 0.24 18.08
CA ALA A 279 -0.61 -1.20 17.84
C ALA A 279 -1.46 -1.88 18.93
N GLU A 280 -1.32 -1.49 20.21
CA GLU A 280 -2.14 -2.01 21.30
C GLU A 280 -3.60 -1.54 21.20
N GLY A 281 -3.83 -0.28 20.80
CA GLY A 281 -5.17 0.24 20.54
C GLY A 281 -5.90 -0.58 19.47
N GLU A 282 -5.23 -0.86 18.35
CA GLU A 282 -5.79 -1.70 17.26
C GLU A 282 -6.09 -3.14 17.71
N ARG A 283 -5.28 -3.72 18.61
CA ARG A 283 -5.52 -5.07 19.16
C ARG A 283 -6.73 -5.08 20.10
N GLN A 284 -6.82 -4.11 21.00
CA GLN A 284 -7.93 -4.00 21.96
C GLN A 284 -9.26 -3.75 21.25
N GLU A 285 -9.28 -2.96 20.18
CA GLU A 285 -10.46 -2.77 19.33
C GLU A 285 -10.83 -4.04 18.54
N GLY A 286 -9.83 -4.78 18.05
CA GLY A 286 -10.03 -6.05 17.37
C GLY A 286 -10.58 -7.16 18.28
N GLU A 287 -10.10 -7.24 19.53
CA GLU A 287 -10.59 -8.17 20.54
C GLU A 287 -11.98 -7.78 21.07
N ALA A 288 -12.25 -6.48 21.24
CA ALA A 288 -13.58 -5.98 21.59
C ALA A 288 -14.62 -6.27 20.51
N ALA A 289 -14.26 -6.14 19.23
CA ALA A 289 -15.11 -6.51 18.10
C ALA A 289 -15.28 -8.03 17.91
N ALA A 290 -14.39 -8.85 18.47
CA ALA A 290 -14.43 -10.32 18.40
C ALA A 290 -15.12 -10.99 19.60
N SER A 291 -15.53 -10.22 20.62
CA SER A 291 -16.36 -10.71 21.74
C SER A 291 -17.80 -10.95 21.27
N PRO A 292 -18.47 -12.06 21.63
CA PRO A 292 -19.69 -12.47 20.95
C PRO A 292 -20.88 -11.60 21.38
N ALA A 293 -21.19 -10.57 20.59
CA ALA A 293 -22.54 -10.04 20.53
C ALA A 293 -23.45 -11.16 19.98
N ALA A 294 -24.52 -11.45 20.72
CA ALA A 294 -25.45 -12.57 20.50
C ALA A 294 -25.79 -12.78 19.01
N GLU A 295 -25.65 -14.03 18.56
CA GLU A 295 -26.00 -14.47 17.22
C GLU A 295 -27.40 -13.97 16.82
N PRO A 296 -27.56 -13.18 15.75
CA PRO A 296 -28.85 -13.08 15.09
C PRO A 296 -29.09 -14.41 14.36
N SER A 297 -30.16 -15.07 14.79
CA SER A 297 -30.71 -16.33 14.26
C SER A 297 -30.42 -16.57 12.77
N SER A 298 -29.84 -17.73 12.51
CA SER A 298 -29.64 -18.34 11.20
C SER A 298 -30.75 -18.00 10.19
N THR A 299 -30.41 -17.21 9.18
CA THR A 299 -31.17 -17.20 7.92
C THR A 299 -30.29 -17.87 6.87
N SER A 300 -30.64 -19.11 6.57
CA SER A 300 -30.06 -19.94 5.53
C SER A 300 -30.12 -19.24 4.17
N PHE A 301 -28.98 -18.97 3.54
CA PHE A 301 -28.91 -18.65 2.12
C PHE A 301 -27.70 -19.36 1.49
N PHE A 302 -27.85 -20.67 1.29
CA PHE A 302 -27.23 -21.44 0.21
C PHE A 302 -27.78 -22.89 0.23
N ARG A 303 -28.90 -23.14 -0.45
CA ARG A 303 -29.17 -24.36 -1.23
C ARG A 303 -30.53 -24.27 -1.94
N GLU A 304 -30.50 -24.69 -3.21
CA GLU A 304 -31.62 -25.11 -4.07
C GLU A 304 -32.52 -24.02 -4.68
N ASP A 305 -32.21 -23.67 -5.93
CA ASP A 305 -33.15 -23.76 -7.06
C ASP A 305 -32.39 -23.56 -8.38
N LEU A 306 -31.74 -24.61 -8.86
CA LEU A 306 -31.41 -24.79 -10.27
C LEU A 306 -31.75 -26.24 -10.59
N ASP A 307 -33.03 -26.49 -10.82
CA ASP A 307 -33.48 -27.76 -11.39
C ASP A 307 -34.22 -27.54 -12.70
N SER A 308 -33.75 -28.27 -13.70
CA SER A 308 -34.52 -28.77 -14.85
C SER A 308 -35.05 -27.77 -15.88
N SER A 309 -34.17 -27.33 -16.79
CA SER A 309 -34.50 -27.41 -18.22
C SER A 309 -33.23 -27.36 -19.07
N THR A 310 -33.17 -28.20 -20.11
CA THR A 310 -32.09 -28.31 -21.12
C THR A 310 -30.87 -29.16 -20.74
N SER A 311 -31.13 -30.40 -20.34
CA SER A 311 -30.24 -31.52 -20.69
C SER A 311 -30.36 -31.80 -22.20
N ASP A 312 -29.41 -31.30 -22.99
CA ASP A 312 -28.82 -32.01 -24.14
C ASP A 312 -27.86 -31.09 -24.90
N ASN A 313 -26.71 -31.64 -25.28
CA ASN A 313 -25.66 -31.07 -26.15
C ASN A 313 -24.52 -30.29 -25.49
N PHE A 314 -23.72 -30.94 -24.65
CA PHE A 314 -22.28 -30.64 -24.56
C PHE A 314 -21.48 -31.91 -24.25
N ASN A 315 -21.56 -32.91 -25.13
CA ASN A 315 -20.63 -34.04 -25.10
C ASN A 315 -20.27 -34.53 -26.50
N THR A 316 -19.76 -33.61 -27.33
CA THR A 316 -19.10 -33.93 -28.59
C THR A 316 -18.16 -32.78 -28.93
N ILE A 317 -16.90 -32.87 -28.50
CA ILE A 317 -15.65 -32.41 -29.17
C ILE A 317 -14.52 -32.62 -28.14
N ARG A 318 -14.26 -33.89 -27.83
CA ARG A 318 -12.99 -34.32 -27.22
C ARG A 318 -12.66 -35.74 -27.67
N ARG A 319 -12.51 -35.91 -28.99
CA ARG A 319 -11.85 -37.04 -29.67
C ARG A 319 -11.95 -36.82 -31.18
N LYS A 320 -10.93 -36.20 -31.77
CA LYS A 320 -10.42 -36.42 -33.15
C LYS A 320 -9.45 -35.29 -33.56
N SER A 321 -8.17 -35.45 -33.23
CA SER A 321 -7.07 -34.96 -34.08
C SER A 321 -5.78 -35.78 -33.81
N ARG A 322 -5.88 -37.09 -34.04
CA ARG A 322 -4.70 -37.91 -34.37
C ARG A 322 -4.88 -38.37 -35.81
N ARG A 323 -4.05 -37.80 -36.70
CA ARG A 323 -3.48 -38.34 -37.95
C ARG A 323 -3.47 -37.29 -39.06
N GLY A 324 -2.28 -37.07 -39.64
CA GLY A 324 -2.12 -36.45 -40.96
C GLY A 324 -0.88 -35.55 -41.08
N LYS A 325 0.33 -36.14 -41.15
CA LYS A 325 1.44 -35.52 -41.89
C LYS A 325 1.06 -35.43 -43.38
N PRO A 326 1.57 -34.44 -44.11
CA PRO A 326 2.51 -34.81 -45.16
C PRO A 326 3.76 -33.92 -45.18
N ALA A 327 4.83 -34.53 -45.70
CA ALA A 327 6.11 -33.92 -46.02
C ALA A 327 5.99 -32.98 -47.23
N GLY A 328 6.81 -31.94 -47.27
CA GLY A 328 6.99 -31.08 -48.43
C GLY A 328 8.11 -30.07 -48.19
N HIS A 329 9.27 -30.34 -48.77
CA HIS A 329 10.42 -29.46 -48.86
C HIS A 329 10.09 -28.13 -49.57
N GLY A 330 10.77 -27.05 -49.17
CA GLY A 330 10.76 -25.79 -49.91
C GLY A 330 11.60 -24.72 -49.23
N SER A 331 12.78 -24.48 -49.79
CA SER A 331 13.83 -23.54 -49.41
C SER A 331 13.46 -22.05 -49.57
N PHE A 332 14.12 -21.23 -48.75
CA PHE A 332 14.46 -19.79 -48.81
C PHE A 332 14.52 -19.14 -50.23
N PRO A 333 14.36 -17.81 -50.33
CA PRO A 333 15.36 -16.80 -49.90
C PRO A 333 14.95 -15.91 -48.73
#